data_AF-A0A7C5RA82-F1
#
_entry.id   AF-A0A7C5RA82-F1
#
_cell.length_a   1.000
_cell.length_b   1.000
_cell.length_c   1.000
_cell.angle_alpha   90.00
_cell.angle_beta   90.00
_cell.angle_gamma   90.00
#
_symmetry.space_group_name_H-M   'P 1'
#
loop_
_entity.id
_entity.type
_entity.pdbx_description
1 polymer ?
#
loop_
_entity_poly.entity_id
_entity_poly.type
_entity_poly.pdbx_seq_one_letter_code
_entity_poly.pdbx_strand_id
1 'polypeptide(L)'
;MQLGALLVREADDIQHPLEGELTQEERRLLARIGDNLDSAFVQYGRYVGEGNGNFVRMDSAGVPVYRYVGPQNGDYQVRFSYVGDGRGQYRYVGGGEYRFVGEGKGNYSARRFLPVASTQSLGVLRLSWTPWKVWQLNGEVALSQADLNRFSSLDDEDNTGSAYQIQSRLQPLALRLGRLGLGKLQAGVTLRDQGDRFVPVSRYQEVEYSRKWDLPGDKSRGERVRELSAVYTAFPGVSLRLEGGSLRRGGSFRSTRKMLEAALKRKGLPELFYREERIGRDESVFSSRGSWIRRLGRAQVRLWRFTPRLRYEAEVKRDQRLADSTDAGFRFEDWTAGVALQVGGPLQISLERNLREDQTREPGTWQPSSHAEGLRYGLTLRRWHQLEMRLHVLNRQRTYSGDPARNRRTRLADFVLSFTPLQRAFTANVRFQMSTEQISRTEQIYFKVEDGRGMYRYDPDLREYVPDVFGDYILRTLATGEFESVNDALLNWNA
;
A
#
# COMPACT_ATOMS: atom_id res chain seq x y z
N MET A 1 -16.65 -19.59 -25.47
CA MET A 1 -16.04 -18.24 -25.52
C MET A 1 -16.97 -17.31 -24.78
N GLN A 2 -16.43 -16.41 -23.97
CA GLN A 2 -17.22 -15.40 -23.23
C GLN A 2 -16.65 -14.03 -23.57
N LEU A 3 -17.53 -13.10 -23.89
CA LEU A 3 -17.20 -11.71 -24.16
C LEU A 3 -17.95 -10.85 -23.14
N GLY A 4 -17.27 -9.85 -22.61
CA GLY A 4 -17.84 -8.89 -21.68
C GLY A 4 -17.41 -7.48 -22.02
N ALA A 5 -18.25 -6.51 -21.71
CA ALA A 5 -17.95 -5.10 -21.82
C ALA A 5 -18.28 -4.40 -20.50
N LEU A 6 -17.50 -3.39 -20.15
CA LEU A 6 -17.76 -2.50 -19.02
C LEU A 6 -17.59 -1.07 -19.52
N LEU A 7 -18.55 -0.21 -19.19
CA LEU A 7 -18.47 1.23 -19.37
C LEU A 7 -18.68 1.87 -18.01
N VAL A 8 -17.75 2.74 -17.61
CA VAL A 8 -17.84 3.57 -16.40
C VAL A 8 -17.63 5.01 -16.80
N ARG A 9 -18.40 5.92 -16.22
CA ARG A 9 -18.22 7.36 -16.38
C ARG A 9 -18.55 8.07 -15.09
N GLU A 10 -17.61 8.90 -14.67
CA GLU A 10 -17.70 9.82 -13.54
C GLU A 10 -17.45 11.23 -14.07
N ALA A 11 -18.26 12.19 -13.65
CA ALA A 11 -18.21 13.56 -14.16
C ALA A 11 -18.76 14.55 -13.14
N ASP A 12 -17.97 15.55 -12.79
CA ASP A 12 -18.36 16.59 -11.82
C ASP A 12 -19.31 17.60 -12.43
N ASP A 13 -20.34 18.05 -11.71
CA ASP A 13 -21.26 19.07 -12.22
C ASP A 13 -20.57 20.45 -12.27
N ILE A 14 -20.40 20.97 -13.49
CA ILE A 14 -19.85 22.31 -13.73
C ILE A 14 -20.80 23.42 -13.25
N GLN A 15 -22.10 23.14 -13.14
CA GLN A 15 -23.11 24.12 -12.75
C GLN A 15 -23.16 24.28 -11.23
N HIS A 16 -23.08 23.16 -10.50
CA HIS A 16 -23.18 23.12 -9.04
C HIS A 16 -21.98 22.42 -8.39
N PRO A 17 -20.81 23.09 -8.32
CA PRO A 17 -19.65 22.53 -7.62
C PRO A 17 -19.95 22.30 -6.14
N LEU A 18 -19.46 21.19 -5.60
CA LEU A 18 -19.69 20.80 -4.20
C LEU A 18 -19.15 21.83 -3.18
N GLU A 19 -18.11 22.59 -3.54
CA GLU A 19 -17.45 23.57 -2.66
C GLU A 19 -18.06 24.98 -2.71
N GLY A 20 -19.19 25.14 -3.42
CA GLY A 20 -19.93 26.40 -3.54
C GLY A 20 -19.92 26.99 -4.95
N GLU A 21 -20.78 27.98 -5.17
CA GLU A 21 -20.97 28.58 -6.49
C GLU A 21 -19.72 29.36 -6.95
N LEU A 22 -19.35 29.16 -8.22
CA LEU A 22 -18.28 29.89 -8.88
C LEU A 22 -18.82 31.18 -9.51
N THR A 23 -18.13 32.30 -9.27
CA THR A 23 -18.45 33.57 -9.93
C THR A 23 -18.14 33.50 -11.44
N GLN A 24 -18.67 34.44 -12.23
CA GLN A 24 -18.38 34.49 -13.66
C GLN A 24 -16.88 34.72 -13.95
N GLU A 25 -16.20 35.50 -13.13
CA GLU A 25 -14.75 35.73 -13.26
C GLU A 25 -13.94 34.48 -12.95
N GLU A 26 -14.34 33.73 -11.92
CA GLU A 26 -13.72 32.46 -11.54
C GLU A 26 -13.90 31.41 -12.65
N ARG A 27 -15.09 31.32 -13.25
CA ARG A 27 -15.32 30.45 -14.42
C ARG A 27 -14.44 30.83 -15.62
N ARG A 28 -14.28 32.14 -15.89
CA ARG A 28 -13.37 32.64 -16.95
C ARG A 28 -11.90 32.39 -16.64
N LEU A 29 -11.51 32.34 -15.36
CA LEU A 29 -10.17 31.91 -14.96
C LEU A 29 -9.99 30.42 -15.27
N LEU A 30 -10.89 29.56 -14.79
CA LEU A 30 -10.84 28.12 -15.01
C LEU A 30 -10.83 27.77 -16.52
N ALA A 31 -11.56 28.51 -17.35
CA ALA A 31 -11.56 28.32 -18.81
C ALA A 31 -10.24 28.68 -19.51
N ARG A 32 -9.29 29.35 -18.85
CA ARG A 32 -8.03 29.82 -19.45
C ARG A 32 -6.79 29.09 -18.95
N ILE A 33 -6.91 28.26 -17.91
CA ILE A 33 -5.77 27.61 -17.27
C ILE A 33 -5.45 26.22 -17.85
N GLY A 34 -6.28 25.67 -18.74
CA GLY A 34 -6.08 24.29 -19.24
C GLY A 34 -6.06 23.30 -18.09
N ASP A 35 -5.13 22.34 -18.17
CA ASP A 35 -4.91 21.32 -17.14
C ASP A 35 -3.98 21.78 -16.00
N ASN A 36 -3.60 23.06 -15.98
CA ASN A 36 -2.75 23.63 -14.93
C ASN A 36 -3.56 23.94 -13.66
N LEU A 37 -3.95 22.89 -12.94
CA LEU A 37 -4.75 22.98 -11.71
C LEU A 37 -4.07 23.79 -10.60
N ASP A 38 -2.73 23.86 -10.59
CA ASP A 38 -1.97 24.71 -9.65
C ASP A 38 -2.32 26.21 -9.79
N SER A 39 -2.88 26.60 -10.94
CA SER A 39 -3.33 27.97 -11.23
C SER A 39 -4.82 28.20 -10.96
N ALA A 40 -5.56 27.17 -10.53
CA ALA A 40 -6.98 27.25 -10.19
C ALA A 40 -7.19 27.90 -8.80
N PHE A 41 -6.79 29.16 -8.65
CA PHE A 41 -6.97 29.89 -7.41
C PHE A 41 -7.24 31.38 -7.65
N VAL A 42 -7.90 32.00 -6.68
CA VAL A 42 -8.03 33.46 -6.58
C VAL A 42 -7.37 33.94 -5.28
N GLN A 43 -6.79 35.14 -5.31
CA GLN A 43 -6.40 35.79 -4.05
C GLN A 43 -7.67 36.02 -3.21
N TYR A 44 -7.59 35.77 -1.90
CA TYR A 44 -8.79 35.78 -1.07
C TYR A 44 -8.59 36.54 0.24
N GLY A 45 -9.04 37.79 0.25
CA GLY A 45 -9.27 38.58 1.45
C GLY A 45 -10.54 39.40 1.27
N ARG A 46 -11.58 39.03 2.02
CA ARG A 46 -12.90 39.67 1.94
C ARG A 46 -12.97 40.77 2.98
N TYR A 47 -13.28 42.00 2.55
CA TYR A 47 -13.66 43.06 3.47
C TYR A 47 -15.01 42.71 4.10
N VAL A 48 -15.07 42.69 5.43
CA VAL A 48 -16.25 42.30 6.21
C VAL A 48 -16.81 43.46 7.05
N GLY A 49 -16.25 44.66 6.88
CA GLY A 49 -16.61 45.85 7.67
C GLY A 49 -15.60 46.10 8.79
N GLU A 50 -15.49 47.36 9.18
CA GLU A 50 -14.56 47.79 10.25
C GLU A 50 -14.81 47.02 11.54
N GLY A 51 -13.75 46.47 12.14
CA GLY A 51 -13.83 45.68 13.39
C GLY A 51 -14.58 44.35 13.31
N ASN A 52 -15.02 43.92 12.11
CA ASN A 52 -15.76 42.67 11.94
C ASN A 52 -14.90 41.51 11.44
N GLY A 53 -13.63 41.76 11.13
CA GLY A 53 -12.66 40.79 10.64
C GLY A 53 -11.50 40.56 11.59
N ASN A 54 -10.57 39.70 11.17
CA ASN A 54 -9.42 39.30 11.97
C ASN A 54 -8.09 39.87 11.45
N PHE A 55 -8.12 40.43 10.25
CA PHE A 55 -6.93 40.90 9.53
C PHE A 55 -7.09 42.35 9.07
N VAL A 56 -5.99 43.07 9.00
CA VAL A 56 -5.87 44.33 8.27
C VAL A 56 -5.08 44.10 6.99
N ARG A 57 -5.52 44.72 5.89
CA ARG A 57 -4.78 44.72 4.63
C ARG A 57 -3.66 45.76 4.70
N MET A 58 -2.48 45.37 4.27
CA MET A 58 -1.28 46.19 4.11
C MET A 58 -0.74 45.98 2.71
N ASP A 59 -0.10 46.98 2.12
CA ASP A 59 0.56 46.82 0.84
C ASP A 59 2.06 46.58 1.06
N SER A 60 2.60 45.53 0.46
CA SER A 60 4.04 45.26 0.44
C SER A 60 4.46 44.98 -1.00
N ALA A 61 5.29 45.86 -1.56
CA ALA A 61 5.79 45.76 -2.95
C ALA A 61 4.69 45.58 -4.02
N GLY A 62 3.52 46.22 -3.83
CA GLY A 62 2.39 46.14 -4.76
C GLY A 62 1.51 44.89 -4.62
N VAL A 63 1.79 44.03 -3.64
CA VAL A 63 0.98 42.84 -3.33
C VAL A 63 0.21 43.06 -2.02
N PRO A 64 -1.10 42.76 -1.96
CA PRO A 64 -1.86 42.83 -0.72
C PRO A 64 -1.38 41.75 0.27
N VAL A 65 -0.93 42.22 1.44
CA VAL A 65 -0.53 41.42 2.59
C VAL A 65 -1.56 41.60 3.70
N TYR A 66 -1.89 40.55 4.44
CA TYR A 66 -2.88 40.55 5.50
C TYR A 66 -2.19 40.27 6.83
N ARG A 67 -2.24 41.24 7.74
CA ARG A 67 -1.71 41.08 9.10
C ARG A 67 -2.82 40.75 10.06
N TYR A 68 -2.64 39.69 10.82
CA TYR A 68 -3.53 39.31 11.90
C TYR A 68 -3.48 40.36 13.02
N VAL A 69 -4.65 40.82 13.46
CA VAL A 69 -4.81 41.82 14.54
C VAL A 69 -5.69 41.30 15.69
N GLY A 70 -6.03 40.01 15.66
CA GLY A 70 -6.90 39.37 16.64
C GLY A 70 -8.35 39.25 16.16
N PRO A 71 -9.19 38.44 16.83
CA PRO A 71 -10.57 38.24 16.46
C PRO A 71 -11.38 39.55 16.56
N GLN A 72 -12.15 39.88 15.53
CA GLN A 72 -13.01 41.10 15.50
C GLN A 72 -12.26 42.41 15.78
N ASN A 73 -10.99 42.49 15.39
CA ASN A 73 -10.15 43.67 15.56
C ASN A 73 -9.61 44.23 14.24
N GLY A 74 -10.00 43.63 13.11
CA GLY A 74 -9.62 44.09 11.78
C GLY A 74 -10.83 44.18 10.85
N ASP A 75 -10.58 44.42 9.57
CA ASP A 75 -11.64 44.70 8.61
C ASP A 75 -11.79 43.60 7.55
N TYR A 76 -10.86 42.64 7.53
CA TYR A 76 -10.78 41.58 6.53
C TYR A 76 -10.88 40.20 7.16
N GLN A 77 -11.60 39.32 6.47
CA GLN A 77 -11.57 37.87 6.66
C GLN A 77 -10.80 37.24 5.50
N VAL A 78 -9.77 36.45 5.82
CA VAL A 78 -8.79 35.95 4.85
C VAL A 78 -8.77 34.43 4.90
N ARG A 79 -8.70 33.79 3.73
CA ARG A 79 -8.51 32.34 3.62
C ARG A 79 -7.07 32.10 3.20
N PHE A 80 -6.37 31.30 4.00
CA PHE A 80 -5.02 30.87 3.71
C PHE A 80 -5.06 29.42 3.24
N SER A 81 -4.37 29.14 2.15
CA SER A 81 -4.23 27.80 1.62
C SER A 81 -2.77 27.38 1.69
N TYR A 82 -2.51 26.12 2.06
CA TYR A 82 -1.17 25.53 2.01
C TYR A 82 -0.77 25.30 0.55
N VAL A 83 0.47 25.67 0.23
CA VAL A 83 0.97 25.77 -1.15
C VAL A 83 2.31 25.06 -1.35
N GLY A 84 2.80 24.37 -0.31
CA GLY A 84 4.11 23.74 -0.29
C GLY A 84 5.16 24.58 0.41
N ASP A 85 6.15 23.91 1.01
CA ASP A 85 7.25 24.57 1.69
C ASP A 85 8.09 25.41 0.72
N GLY A 86 8.34 26.67 1.11
CA GLY A 86 9.07 27.63 0.28
C GLY A 86 8.29 28.17 -0.92
N ARG A 87 6.98 27.87 -1.03
CA ARG A 87 6.10 28.34 -2.12
C ARG A 87 5.07 29.37 -1.67
N GLY A 88 5.07 29.74 -0.39
CA GLY A 88 4.13 30.69 0.19
C GLY A 88 4.83 31.89 0.84
N GLN A 89 4.01 32.84 1.29
CA GLN A 89 4.46 34.04 2.00
C GLN A 89 4.01 34.12 3.47
N TYR A 90 3.23 33.13 3.94
CA TYR A 90 2.77 33.02 5.33
C TYR A 90 3.18 31.72 5.99
N ARG A 91 3.27 31.73 7.33
CA ARG A 91 3.30 30.54 8.19
C ARG A 91 2.11 30.55 9.14
N TYR A 92 1.50 29.39 9.34
CA TYR A 92 0.53 29.20 10.40
C TYR A 92 1.23 29.18 11.75
N VAL A 93 0.73 29.94 12.73
CA VAL A 93 1.33 30.03 14.07
C VAL A 93 0.39 29.57 15.19
N GLY A 94 -0.80 29.08 14.85
CA GLY A 94 -1.81 28.59 15.82
C GLY A 94 -2.99 29.55 15.98
N GLY A 95 -4.13 29.05 16.49
CA GLY A 95 -5.30 29.87 16.82
C GLY A 95 -5.94 30.63 15.64
N GLY A 96 -5.72 30.19 14.40
CA GLY A 96 -6.18 30.89 13.19
C GLY A 96 -5.27 32.03 12.71
N GLU A 97 -4.13 32.28 13.38
CA GLU A 97 -3.16 33.30 12.98
C GLU A 97 -2.23 32.78 11.87
N TYR A 98 -2.09 33.60 10.84
CA TYR A 98 -1.11 33.43 9.77
C TYR A 98 -0.19 34.63 9.74
N ARG A 99 1.10 34.38 9.93
CA ARG A 99 2.13 35.43 9.96
C ARG A 99 2.83 35.53 8.63
N PHE A 100 2.90 36.74 8.09
CA PHE A 100 3.70 37.01 6.90
C PHE A 100 5.19 36.85 7.22
N VAL A 101 5.88 36.02 6.45
CA VAL A 101 7.33 35.72 6.62
C VAL A 101 8.15 36.11 5.40
N GLY A 102 7.51 36.67 4.37
CA GLY A 102 8.12 37.03 3.08
C GLY A 102 7.92 35.95 2.02
N GLU A 103 7.95 36.38 0.75
CA GLU A 103 7.81 35.51 -0.41
C GLU A 103 8.88 34.40 -0.42
N GLY A 104 8.45 33.17 -0.72
CA GLY A 104 9.32 31.99 -0.75
C GLY A 104 9.82 31.51 0.62
N LYS A 105 9.42 32.14 1.72
CA LYS A 105 9.85 31.80 3.10
C LYS A 105 8.76 31.12 3.93
N GLY A 106 7.54 31.12 3.39
CA GLY A 106 6.35 30.50 3.99
C GLY A 106 5.90 29.26 3.21
N ASN A 107 4.82 28.67 3.71
CA ASN A 107 4.17 27.50 3.13
C ASN A 107 2.65 27.69 2.95
N TYR A 108 2.14 28.88 3.27
CA TYR A 108 0.78 29.32 3.02
C TYR A 108 0.74 30.60 2.18
N SER A 109 -0.33 30.78 1.40
CA SER A 109 -0.66 32.04 0.73
C SER A 109 -2.12 32.43 1.00
N ALA A 110 -2.40 33.74 1.00
CA ALA A 110 -3.75 34.30 1.12
C ALA A 110 -4.55 34.11 -0.19
N ARG A 111 -4.84 32.85 -0.51
CA ARG A 111 -5.57 32.43 -1.71
C ARG A 111 -6.60 31.37 -1.36
N ARG A 112 -7.62 31.29 -2.20
CA ARG A 112 -8.64 30.25 -2.20
C ARG A 112 -8.51 29.46 -3.51
N PHE A 113 -8.31 28.16 -3.39
CA PHE A 113 -8.40 27.26 -4.55
C PHE A 113 -9.86 27.19 -5.03
N LEU A 114 -10.03 27.11 -6.34
CA LEU A 114 -11.31 26.97 -6.99
C LEU A 114 -11.57 25.48 -7.24
N PRO A 115 -12.78 24.97 -6.99
CA PRO A 115 -13.13 23.62 -7.39
C PRO A 115 -13.06 23.53 -8.93
N VAL A 116 -12.21 22.64 -9.43
CA VAL A 116 -12.14 22.32 -10.85
C VAL A 116 -12.93 21.05 -11.09
N ALA A 117 -13.89 21.12 -12.02
CA ALA A 117 -14.70 19.98 -12.38
C ALA A 117 -13.91 19.09 -13.35
N SER A 118 -13.88 17.79 -13.09
CA SER A 118 -13.18 16.80 -13.89
C SER A 118 -14.14 15.77 -14.49
N THR A 119 -13.68 15.02 -15.51
CA THR A 119 -14.35 13.78 -15.92
C THR A 119 -13.38 12.63 -16.05
N GLN A 120 -13.88 11.43 -15.78
CA GLN A 120 -13.19 10.19 -16.08
C GLN A 120 -14.17 9.18 -16.69
N SER A 121 -13.80 8.63 -17.84
CA SER A 121 -14.54 7.56 -18.51
C SER A 121 -13.61 6.38 -18.78
N LEU A 122 -14.12 5.18 -18.62
CA LEU A 122 -13.40 3.94 -18.88
C LEU A 122 -14.29 2.98 -19.66
N GLY A 123 -13.81 2.56 -20.82
CA GLY A 123 -14.37 1.45 -21.57
C GLY A 123 -13.44 0.25 -21.53
N VAL A 124 -13.97 -0.93 -21.23
CA VAL A 124 -13.21 -2.18 -21.15
C VAL A 124 -13.91 -3.26 -21.96
N LEU A 125 -13.16 -3.97 -22.79
CA LEU A 125 -13.57 -5.19 -23.48
C LEU A 125 -12.78 -6.37 -22.93
N ARG A 126 -13.50 -7.43 -22.57
CA ARG A 126 -12.95 -8.66 -22.00
C ARG A 126 -13.30 -9.85 -22.88
N LEU A 127 -12.31 -10.72 -23.08
CA LEU A 127 -12.45 -11.99 -23.78
C LEU A 127 -11.94 -13.11 -22.88
N SER A 128 -12.74 -14.15 -22.68
CA SER A 128 -12.30 -15.42 -22.12
C SER A 128 -12.55 -16.54 -23.12
N TRP A 129 -11.49 -17.29 -23.44
CA TRP A 129 -11.52 -18.33 -24.46
C TRP A 129 -10.73 -19.55 -24.03
N THR A 130 -11.35 -20.72 -24.14
CA THR A 130 -10.73 -22.02 -23.87
C THR A 130 -10.69 -22.81 -25.18
N PRO A 131 -9.72 -22.54 -26.08
CA PRO A 131 -9.64 -23.17 -27.40
C PRO A 131 -9.53 -24.70 -27.31
N TRP A 132 -8.79 -25.18 -26.31
CA TRP A 132 -8.66 -26.60 -25.99
C TRP A 132 -8.87 -26.80 -24.49
N LYS A 133 -9.27 -28.00 -24.07
CA LYS A 133 -9.53 -28.32 -22.64
C LYS A 133 -8.34 -27.97 -21.71
N VAL A 134 -7.13 -27.95 -22.26
CA VAL A 134 -5.91 -27.68 -21.48
C VAL A 134 -5.37 -26.25 -21.62
N TRP A 135 -5.98 -25.39 -22.44
CA TRP A 135 -5.50 -24.01 -22.67
C TRP A 135 -6.60 -23.00 -22.38
N GLN A 136 -6.33 -22.05 -21.50
CA GLN A 136 -7.22 -20.94 -21.19
C GLN A 136 -6.53 -19.62 -21.55
N LEU A 137 -7.22 -18.79 -22.31
CA LEU A 137 -6.81 -17.45 -22.72
C LEU A 137 -7.79 -16.43 -22.15
N ASN A 138 -7.27 -15.38 -21.51
CA ASN A 138 -8.04 -14.22 -21.09
C ASN A 138 -7.38 -12.97 -21.64
N GLY A 139 -8.15 -12.12 -22.30
CA GLY A 139 -7.71 -10.83 -22.83
C GLY A 139 -8.58 -9.71 -22.27
N GLU A 140 -7.97 -8.58 -21.98
CA GLU A 140 -8.65 -7.35 -21.62
C GLU A 140 -8.00 -6.20 -22.39
N VAL A 141 -8.81 -5.33 -22.98
CA VAL A 141 -8.39 -4.07 -23.60
C VAL A 141 -9.23 -2.97 -23.00
N ALA A 142 -8.60 -1.88 -22.61
CA ALA A 142 -9.23 -0.75 -21.95
C ALA A 142 -8.82 0.56 -22.62
N LEU A 143 -9.79 1.47 -22.71
CA LEU A 143 -9.60 2.86 -23.14
C LEU A 143 -10.12 3.76 -22.04
N SER A 144 -9.31 4.72 -21.64
CA SER A 144 -9.69 5.76 -20.67
C SER A 144 -9.75 7.12 -21.36
N GLN A 145 -10.68 7.94 -20.94
CA GLN A 145 -10.70 9.37 -21.22
C GLN A 145 -10.76 10.11 -19.88
N ALA A 146 -9.79 10.96 -19.57
CA ALA A 146 -9.76 11.73 -18.35
C ALA A 146 -9.47 13.19 -18.68
N ASP A 147 -10.39 14.08 -18.32
CA ASP A 147 -10.30 15.53 -18.49
C ASP A 147 -10.20 16.14 -17.09
N LEU A 148 -9.10 16.84 -16.82
CA LEU A 148 -8.81 17.41 -15.50
C LEU A 148 -9.54 18.75 -15.28
N ASN A 149 -9.99 19.42 -16.35
CA ASN A 149 -10.65 20.71 -16.28
C ASN A 149 -11.74 20.88 -17.37
N ARG A 150 -12.96 20.47 -17.01
CA ARG A 150 -14.17 20.61 -17.84
C ARG A 150 -14.55 22.04 -18.21
N PHE A 151 -13.95 23.06 -17.60
CA PHE A 151 -14.23 24.46 -17.91
C PHE A 151 -13.39 24.98 -19.08
N SER A 152 -12.31 24.28 -19.44
CA SER A 152 -11.35 24.65 -20.47
C SER A 152 -11.42 23.67 -21.63
N SER A 153 -11.09 24.13 -22.84
CA SER A 153 -10.83 23.25 -23.99
C SER A 153 -9.34 23.20 -24.37
N LEU A 154 -8.49 23.89 -23.60
CA LEU A 154 -7.04 23.86 -23.74
C LEU A 154 -6.51 22.55 -23.13
N ASP A 155 -5.50 21.97 -23.77
CA ASP A 155 -4.80 20.74 -23.37
C ASP A 155 -5.58 19.41 -23.50
N ASP A 156 -6.83 19.42 -23.99
CA ASP A 156 -7.67 18.21 -24.14
C ASP A 156 -7.16 17.10 -25.09
N GLU A 157 -6.09 17.36 -25.85
CA GLU A 157 -5.54 16.41 -26.83
C GLU A 157 -4.83 15.20 -26.18
N ASP A 158 -4.56 15.24 -24.88
CA ASP A 158 -3.90 14.16 -24.14
C ASP A 158 -4.80 13.38 -23.16
N ASN A 159 -6.10 13.68 -23.15
CA ASN A 159 -7.10 13.06 -22.26
C ASN A 159 -7.29 11.55 -22.49
N THR A 160 -6.89 11.00 -23.65
CA THR A 160 -7.14 9.59 -24.00
C THR A 160 -5.92 8.71 -23.76
N GLY A 161 -6.16 7.57 -23.09
CA GLY A 161 -5.15 6.54 -22.85
C GLY A 161 -5.68 5.13 -23.09
N SER A 162 -4.76 4.17 -23.25
CA SER A 162 -5.11 2.76 -23.48
C SER A 162 -4.30 1.83 -22.59
N ALA A 163 -4.87 0.68 -22.25
CA ALA A 163 -4.18 -0.41 -21.59
C ALA A 163 -4.67 -1.75 -22.12
N TYR A 164 -3.85 -2.79 -22.02
CA TYR A 164 -4.28 -4.15 -22.27
C TYR A 164 -3.61 -5.15 -21.34
N GLN A 165 -4.27 -6.29 -21.13
CA GLN A 165 -3.72 -7.44 -20.44
C GLN A 165 -4.09 -8.73 -21.18
N ILE A 166 -3.10 -9.60 -21.37
CA ILE A 166 -3.28 -10.93 -21.96
C ILE A 166 -2.73 -11.94 -20.96
N GLN A 167 -3.54 -12.93 -20.61
CA GLN A 167 -3.15 -14.07 -19.79
C GLN A 167 -3.39 -15.37 -20.54
N SER A 168 -2.37 -16.20 -20.62
CA SER A 168 -2.47 -17.57 -21.14
C SER A 168 -2.11 -18.55 -20.04
N ARG A 169 -2.90 -19.61 -19.89
CA ARG A 169 -2.69 -20.67 -18.88
C ARG A 169 -2.84 -22.03 -19.52
N LEU A 170 -1.81 -22.85 -19.35
CA LEU A 170 -1.82 -24.28 -19.61
C LEU A 170 -2.24 -25.01 -18.32
N GLN A 171 -3.42 -25.64 -18.36
CA GLN A 171 -3.91 -26.54 -17.32
C GLN A 171 -2.97 -27.74 -17.13
N PRO A 172 -3.02 -28.47 -16.01
CA PRO A 172 -2.09 -29.56 -15.72
C PRO A 172 -2.03 -30.61 -16.83
N LEU A 173 -0.96 -30.57 -17.63
CA LEU A 173 -0.70 -31.51 -18.72
C LEU A 173 0.14 -32.67 -18.18
N ALA A 174 -0.36 -33.89 -18.29
CA ALA A 174 0.40 -35.08 -17.92
C ALA A 174 1.57 -35.29 -18.89
N LEU A 175 2.79 -35.35 -18.35
CA LEU A 175 4.00 -35.65 -19.10
C LEU A 175 4.24 -37.16 -19.08
N ARG A 176 4.54 -37.74 -20.25
CA ARG A 176 4.80 -39.18 -20.41
C ARG A 176 5.96 -39.40 -21.36
N LEU A 177 6.80 -40.39 -21.05
CA LEU A 177 7.82 -40.93 -21.96
C LEU A 177 7.56 -42.43 -22.13
N GLY A 178 6.94 -42.81 -23.25
CA GLY A 178 6.40 -44.16 -23.43
C GLY A 178 5.36 -44.50 -22.35
N ARG A 179 5.60 -45.56 -21.58
CA ARG A 179 4.75 -45.96 -20.43
C ARG A 179 5.10 -45.25 -19.12
N LEU A 180 6.22 -44.52 -19.07
CA LEU A 180 6.68 -43.85 -17.86
C LEU A 180 5.94 -42.52 -17.67
N GLY A 181 5.24 -42.37 -16.54
CA GLY A 181 4.62 -41.11 -16.14
C GLY A 181 5.65 -40.17 -15.51
N LEU A 182 5.86 -39.01 -16.11
CA LEU A 182 6.83 -37.99 -15.68
C LEU A 182 6.16 -36.85 -14.91
N GLY A 183 4.98 -37.06 -14.32
CA GLY A 183 4.27 -36.03 -13.57
C GLY A 183 3.39 -35.12 -14.44
N LYS A 184 3.12 -33.90 -13.95
CA LYS A 184 2.26 -32.91 -14.60
C LYS A 184 2.94 -31.55 -14.68
N LEU A 185 2.74 -30.85 -15.80
CA LEU A 185 3.21 -29.48 -16.00
C LEU A 185 2.04 -28.52 -16.15
N GLN A 186 2.09 -27.41 -15.44
CA GLN A 186 1.26 -26.24 -15.66
C GLN A 186 2.16 -25.07 -16.05
N ALA A 187 1.67 -24.19 -16.90
CA ALA A 187 2.42 -23.00 -17.31
C ALA A 187 1.48 -21.81 -17.47
N GLY A 188 2.01 -20.61 -17.30
CA GLY A 188 1.25 -19.38 -17.48
C GLY A 188 2.11 -18.25 -17.99
N VAL A 189 1.50 -17.40 -18.82
CA VAL A 189 2.09 -16.17 -19.35
C VAL A 189 1.14 -15.02 -19.06
N THR A 190 1.66 -13.92 -18.53
CA THR A 190 0.93 -12.65 -18.39
C THR A 190 1.70 -11.55 -19.09
N LEU A 191 1.01 -10.83 -19.98
CA LEU A 191 1.51 -9.63 -20.63
C LEU A 191 0.56 -8.49 -20.26
N ARG A 192 1.09 -7.36 -19.80
CA ARG A 192 0.31 -6.16 -19.51
C ARG A 192 1.04 -4.94 -20.01
N ASP A 193 0.30 -4.03 -20.62
CA ASP A 193 0.76 -2.71 -21.02
C ASP A 193 -0.28 -1.70 -20.57
N GLN A 194 0.20 -0.62 -19.95
CA GLN A 194 -0.59 0.55 -19.60
C GLN A 194 0.16 1.74 -20.20
N GLY A 195 -0.51 2.50 -21.06
CA GLY A 195 0.06 3.73 -21.62
C GLY A 195 0.17 4.84 -20.57
N ASP A 196 1.05 5.81 -20.82
CA ASP A 196 1.34 6.91 -19.89
C ASP A 196 0.13 7.81 -19.60
N ARG A 197 -0.83 7.86 -20.55
CA ARG A 197 -2.09 8.62 -20.45
C ARG A 197 -3.26 7.79 -19.91
N PHE A 198 -3.07 6.49 -19.66
CA PHE A 198 -4.17 5.65 -19.18
C PHE A 198 -4.45 5.90 -17.70
N VAL A 199 -5.69 6.26 -17.38
CA VAL A 199 -6.16 6.54 -16.02
C VAL A 199 -7.19 5.49 -15.61
N PRO A 200 -6.86 4.58 -14.67
CA PRO A 200 -7.81 3.60 -14.17
C PRO A 200 -8.81 4.25 -13.19
N VAL A 201 -10.04 3.73 -13.13
CA VAL A 201 -11.07 4.22 -12.17
C VAL A 201 -10.75 3.79 -10.72
N SER A 202 -9.98 2.72 -10.56
CA SER A 202 -9.54 2.27 -9.23
C SER A 202 -8.20 1.54 -9.29
N ARG A 203 -7.57 1.35 -8.12
CA ARG A 203 -6.34 0.57 -7.99
C ARG A 203 -6.65 -0.91 -8.28
N TYR A 204 -6.14 -1.39 -9.40
CA TYR A 204 -6.23 -2.80 -9.82
C TYR A 204 -5.02 -3.66 -9.38
N GLN A 205 -3.97 -3.01 -8.87
CA GLN A 205 -2.72 -3.66 -8.47
C GLN A 205 -2.85 -4.34 -7.10
N GLU A 206 -2.12 -5.44 -6.91
CA GLU A 206 -2.04 -6.13 -5.62
C GLU A 206 -1.39 -5.25 -4.53
N VAL A 207 -1.68 -5.52 -3.26
CA VAL A 207 -1.21 -4.70 -2.12
C VAL A 207 0.32 -4.57 -2.11
N GLU A 208 1.01 -5.67 -2.40
CA GLU A 208 2.48 -5.77 -2.36
C GLU A 208 3.15 -5.48 -3.72
N TYR A 209 2.42 -4.86 -4.66
CA TYR A 209 2.90 -4.64 -6.03
C TYR A 209 4.24 -3.90 -6.08
N SER A 210 4.38 -2.86 -5.25
CA SER A 210 5.64 -2.11 -5.14
C SER A 210 6.80 -2.98 -4.63
N ARG A 211 6.56 -3.86 -3.63
CA ARG A 211 7.59 -4.80 -3.14
C ARG A 211 7.88 -5.95 -4.09
N LYS A 212 6.93 -6.34 -4.95
CA LYS A 212 7.15 -7.38 -5.98
C LYS A 212 8.17 -6.93 -7.02
N TRP A 213 8.14 -5.65 -7.38
CA TRP A 213 8.98 -5.09 -8.44
C TRP A 213 10.07 -4.15 -7.93
N ASP A 214 10.18 -3.95 -6.61
CA ASP A 214 11.08 -2.97 -6.00
C ASP A 214 10.90 -1.57 -6.59
N LEU A 215 9.63 -1.14 -6.71
CA LEU A 215 9.29 0.15 -7.29
C LEU A 215 9.66 1.30 -6.33
N PRO A 216 10.32 2.36 -6.83
CA PRO A 216 10.50 3.59 -6.08
C PRO A 216 9.16 4.33 -5.94
N GLY A 217 9.12 5.36 -5.11
CA GLY A 217 7.94 6.23 -4.94
C GLY A 217 7.74 7.25 -6.07
N ASP A 218 8.30 7.02 -7.26
CA ASP A 218 8.28 7.97 -8.38
C ASP A 218 6.91 8.08 -9.06
N LYS A 219 6.63 9.22 -9.72
CA LYS A 219 5.35 9.47 -10.42
C LYS A 219 5.30 8.94 -11.86
N SER A 220 6.27 8.15 -12.28
CA SER A 220 6.35 7.75 -13.69
C SER A 220 5.08 7.00 -14.08
N ARG A 221 4.37 7.53 -15.08
CA ARG A 221 3.20 6.88 -15.67
C ARG A 221 3.67 5.91 -16.76
N GLY A 222 2.77 5.02 -17.12
CA GLY A 222 3.02 4.00 -18.11
C GLY A 222 3.80 2.81 -17.57
N GLU A 223 3.34 1.61 -17.90
CA GLU A 223 3.92 0.39 -17.34
C GLU A 223 3.80 -0.79 -18.30
N ARG A 224 4.87 -1.56 -18.43
CA ARG A 224 4.90 -2.80 -19.19
C ARG A 224 5.35 -3.94 -18.30
N VAL A 225 4.51 -4.96 -18.17
CA VAL A 225 4.78 -6.15 -17.35
C VAL A 225 4.73 -7.40 -18.23
N ARG A 226 5.72 -8.26 -18.04
CA ARG A 226 5.77 -9.59 -18.66
C ARG A 226 6.11 -10.60 -17.58
N GLU A 227 5.30 -11.64 -17.43
CA GLU A 227 5.51 -12.69 -16.44
C GLU A 227 5.32 -14.06 -17.08
N LEU A 228 6.15 -14.99 -16.64
CA LEU A 228 6.13 -16.41 -16.98
C LEU A 228 6.09 -17.20 -15.67
N SER A 229 5.28 -18.24 -15.64
CA SER A 229 5.19 -19.17 -14.52
C SER A 229 5.12 -20.61 -15.01
N ALA A 230 5.73 -21.52 -14.26
CA ALA A 230 5.63 -22.95 -14.50
C ALA A 230 5.50 -23.68 -13.16
N VAL A 231 4.61 -24.66 -13.08
CA VAL A 231 4.48 -25.57 -11.93
C VAL A 231 4.62 -27.00 -12.43
N TYR A 232 5.71 -27.64 -12.02
CA TYR A 232 5.95 -29.05 -12.26
C TYR A 232 5.59 -29.85 -11.01
N THR A 233 4.67 -30.81 -11.15
CA THR A 233 4.29 -31.75 -10.09
C THR A 233 4.77 -33.13 -10.46
N ALA A 234 5.91 -33.55 -9.89
CA ALA A 234 6.50 -34.85 -10.19
C ALA A 234 5.58 -36.00 -9.75
N PHE A 235 5.07 -35.92 -8.51
CA PHE A 235 4.10 -36.84 -7.92
C PHE A 235 3.19 -36.09 -6.96
N PRO A 236 2.05 -36.66 -6.52
CA PRO A 236 1.21 -36.04 -5.50
C PRO A 236 2.02 -35.65 -4.26
N GLY A 237 2.03 -34.36 -3.94
CA GLY A 237 2.78 -33.81 -2.82
C GLY A 237 4.24 -33.41 -3.13
N VAL A 238 4.73 -33.51 -4.37
CA VAL A 238 6.07 -33.01 -4.75
C VAL A 238 5.95 -32.05 -5.91
N SER A 239 6.29 -30.79 -5.70
CA SER A 239 6.18 -29.75 -6.72
C SER A 239 7.36 -28.78 -6.75
N LEU A 240 7.67 -28.30 -7.94
CA LEU A 240 8.58 -27.20 -8.23
C LEU A 240 7.81 -26.12 -8.98
N ARG A 241 7.80 -24.90 -8.46
CA ARG A 241 7.26 -23.71 -9.12
C ARG A 241 8.40 -22.77 -9.47
N LEU A 242 8.38 -22.28 -10.70
CA LEU A 242 9.32 -21.30 -11.22
C LEU A 242 8.53 -20.11 -11.74
N GLU A 243 8.99 -18.90 -11.45
CA GLU A 243 8.47 -17.68 -12.05
C GLU A 243 9.60 -16.79 -12.53
N GLY A 244 9.36 -16.09 -13.63
CA GLY A 244 10.25 -15.07 -14.15
C GLY A 244 9.43 -13.89 -14.65
N GLY A 245 9.90 -12.67 -14.44
CA GLY A 245 9.19 -11.51 -14.93
C GLY A 245 10.06 -10.28 -15.12
N SER A 246 9.54 -9.33 -15.87
CA SER A 246 10.13 -8.02 -16.05
C SER A 246 9.06 -6.94 -16.02
N LEU A 247 9.39 -5.82 -15.41
CA LEU A 247 8.60 -4.60 -15.41
C LEU A 247 9.44 -3.46 -15.99
N ARG A 248 8.82 -2.61 -16.80
CA ARG A 248 9.34 -1.29 -17.16
C ARG A 248 8.29 -0.26 -16.80
N ARG A 249 8.71 0.88 -16.26
CA ARG A 249 7.83 1.99 -15.92
C ARG A 249 8.43 3.29 -16.43
N GLY A 250 7.61 4.09 -17.12
CA GLY A 250 8.08 5.25 -17.88
C GLY A 250 9.29 4.93 -18.77
N GLY A 251 10.17 5.92 -18.94
CA GLY A 251 11.41 5.80 -19.74
C GLY A 251 12.66 5.39 -18.96
N SER A 252 12.61 5.32 -17.63
CA SER A 252 13.80 5.31 -16.79
C SER A 252 13.91 4.14 -15.83
N PHE A 253 12.83 3.39 -15.59
CA PHE A 253 12.80 2.34 -14.59
C PHE A 253 12.64 0.95 -15.20
N ARG A 254 13.47 0.01 -14.73
CA ARG A 254 13.36 -1.42 -15.07
C ARG A 254 13.54 -2.29 -13.83
N SER A 255 12.68 -3.30 -13.70
CA SER A 255 12.81 -4.36 -12.71
C SER A 255 12.72 -5.74 -13.35
N THR A 256 13.48 -6.69 -12.83
CA THR A 256 13.45 -8.09 -13.23
C THR A 256 13.33 -8.97 -12.00
N ARG A 257 12.55 -10.04 -12.11
CA ARG A 257 12.23 -10.93 -11.00
C ARG A 257 12.39 -12.37 -11.42
N LYS A 258 12.96 -13.19 -10.53
CA LYS A 258 13.02 -14.66 -10.66
C LYS A 258 12.62 -15.27 -9.33
N MET A 259 11.79 -16.29 -9.34
CA MET A 259 11.37 -17.01 -8.13
C MET A 259 11.42 -18.52 -8.37
N LEU A 260 11.89 -19.23 -7.36
CA LEU A 260 11.88 -20.67 -7.25
C LEU A 260 11.17 -21.06 -5.96
N GLU A 261 10.26 -22.03 -6.05
CA GLU A 261 9.58 -22.60 -4.90
C GLU A 261 9.53 -24.12 -5.05
N ALA A 262 10.03 -24.84 -4.05
CA ALA A 262 10.00 -26.30 -3.98
C ALA A 262 9.19 -26.74 -2.75
N ALA A 263 8.31 -27.71 -2.93
CA ALA A 263 7.47 -28.23 -1.85
C ALA A 263 7.42 -29.77 -1.86
N LEU A 264 7.55 -30.36 -0.68
CA LEU A 264 7.36 -31.76 -0.37
C LEU A 264 6.32 -31.87 0.74
N LYS A 265 5.18 -32.48 0.45
CA LYS A 265 4.09 -32.76 1.38
C LYS A 265 3.54 -34.16 1.10
N ARG A 266 4.28 -35.17 1.55
CA ARG A 266 3.94 -36.58 1.34
C ARG A 266 3.86 -37.31 2.67
N LYS A 267 2.82 -38.13 2.84
CA LYS A 267 2.63 -38.96 4.04
C LYS A 267 3.88 -39.82 4.29
N GLY A 268 4.37 -39.81 5.53
CA GLY A 268 5.54 -40.59 5.96
C GLY A 268 6.91 -39.92 5.73
N LEU A 269 6.95 -38.78 5.04
CA LEU A 269 8.16 -37.97 4.88
C LEU A 269 8.02 -36.65 5.66
N PRO A 270 9.15 -35.97 5.98
CA PRO A 270 9.12 -34.59 6.43
C PRO A 270 8.42 -33.70 5.41
N GLU A 271 7.58 -32.78 5.87
CA GLU A 271 7.06 -31.72 5.03
C GLU A 271 8.11 -30.63 4.89
N LEU A 272 8.55 -30.35 3.66
CA LEU A 272 9.57 -29.36 3.35
C LEU A 272 9.00 -28.33 2.38
N PHE A 273 9.38 -27.07 2.58
CA PHE A 273 9.06 -25.97 1.70
C PHE A 273 10.27 -25.04 1.62
N TYR A 274 10.65 -24.65 0.41
CA TYR A 274 11.69 -23.66 0.17
C TYR A 274 11.23 -22.70 -0.91
N ARG A 275 11.36 -21.41 -0.67
CA ARG A 275 11.14 -20.35 -1.66
C ARG A 275 12.32 -19.40 -1.66
N GLU A 276 12.84 -19.10 -2.84
CA GLU A 276 13.82 -18.04 -3.08
C GLU A 276 13.33 -17.13 -4.19
N GLU A 277 13.50 -15.83 -3.99
CA GLU A 277 13.12 -14.81 -4.95
C GLU A 277 14.26 -13.80 -5.08
N ARG A 278 14.55 -13.41 -6.32
CA ARG A 278 15.58 -12.44 -6.66
C ARG A 278 14.98 -11.35 -7.52
N ILE A 279 15.14 -10.11 -7.10
CA ILE A 279 14.70 -8.92 -7.81
C ILE A 279 15.94 -8.08 -8.11
N GLY A 280 16.08 -7.67 -9.37
CA GLY A 280 17.11 -6.75 -9.83
C GLY A 280 16.46 -5.52 -10.44
N ARG A 281 16.94 -4.35 -10.04
CA ARG A 281 16.38 -3.04 -10.39
C ARG A 281 17.45 -2.16 -11.02
N ASP A 282 17.09 -1.46 -12.08
CA ASP A 282 17.91 -0.45 -12.75
C ASP A 282 17.08 0.83 -12.93
N GLU A 283 17.63 1.98 -12.58
CA GLU A 283 16.97 3.28 -12.70
C GLU A 283 17.93 4.34 -13.26
N SER A 284 17.65 4.86 -14.44
CA SER A 284 18.57 5.76 -15.15
C SER A 284 18.57 7.20 -14.61
N VAL A 285 17.43 7.72 -14.15
CA VAL A 285 17.30 9.12 -13.68
C VAL A 285 18.19 9.40 -12.46
N PHE A 286 18.23 8.46 -11.51
CA PHE A 286 19.07 8.58 -10.32
C PHE A 286 20.38 7.81 -10.44
N SER A 287 20.65 7.21 -11.61
CA SER A 287 21.77 6.28 -11.84
C SER A 287 21.88 5.26 -10.71
N SER A 288 20.77 4.60 -10.36
CA SER A 288 20.72 3.67 -9.23
C SER A 288 20.48 2.23 -9.68
N ARG A 289 21.06 1.29 -8.94
CA ARG A 289 20.83 -0.15 -9.12
C ARG A 289 20.47 -0.80 -7.80
N GLY A 290 19.53 -1.73 -7.85
CA GLY A 290 19.04 -2.47 -6.71
C GLY A 290 19.18 -3.98 -6.90
N SER A 291 19.49 -4.68 -5.82
CA SER A 291 19.37 -6.13 -5.76
C SER A 291 18.67 -6.54 -4.47
N TRP A 292 17.69 -7.42 -4.57
CA TRP A 292 16.92 -7.89 -3.43
C TRP A 292 16.72 -9.39 -3.52
N ILE A 293 17.17 -10.10 -2.49
CA ILE A 293 17.00 -11.55 -2.36
C ILE A 293 16.11 -11.80 -1.15
N ARG A 294 15.08 -12.64 -1.32
CA ARG A 294 14.16 -13.06 -0.27
C ARG A 294 14.11 -14.58 -0.21
N ARG A 295 14.22 -15.15 0.99
CA ARG A 295 14.26 -16.60 1.21
C ARG A 295 13.29 -17.00 2.32
N LEU A 296 12.63 -18.12 2.12
CA LEU A 296 11.74 -18.73 3.11
C LEU A 296 11.88 -20.25 3.06
N GLY A 297 12.39 -20.83 4.14
CA GLY A 297 12.45 -22.27 4.37
C GLY A 297 11.48 -22.68 5.47
N ARG A 298 10.81 -23.83 5.30
CA ARG A 298 10.03 -24.48 6.35
C ARG A 298 10.28 -25.98 6.31
N ALA A 299 10.46 -26.58 7.47
CA ALA A 299 10.57 -28.01 7.64
C ALA A 299 9.73 -28.43 8.85
N GLN A 300 8.94 -29.49 8.72
CA GLN A 300 8.25 -30.09 9.84
C GLN A 300 8.14 -31.61 9.66
N VAL A 301 8.19 -32.36 10.75
CA VAL A 301 8.05 -33.81 10.71
C VAL A 301 7.13 -34.28 11.81
N ARG A 302 6.15 -35.12 11.47
CA ARG A 302 5.25 -35.71 12.46
C ARG A 302 5.87 -36.97 13.03
N LEU A 303 6.29 -36.92 14.29
CA LEU A 303 6.88 -38.02 15.04
C LEU A 303 5.89 -38.42 16.14
N TRP A 304 5.14 -39.51 15.92
CA TRP A 304 4.08 -39.93 16.85
C TRP A 304 3.07 -38.80 17.15
N ARG A 305 3.04 -38.30 18.40
CA ARG A 305 2.21 -37.18 18.86
C ARG A 305 2.91 -35.83 18.76
N PHE A 306 4.20 -35.80 18.45
CA PHE A 306 4.98 -34.57 18.33
C PHE A 306 5.15 -34.13 16.88
N THR A 307 5.24 -32.83 16.65
CA THR A 307 5.54 -32.24 15.35
C THR A 307 6.57 -31.14 15.55
N PRO A 308 7.88 -31.46 15.64
CA PRO A 308 8.92 -30.46 15.55
C PRO A 308 8.84 -29.73 14.19
N ARG A 309 9.12 -28.43 14.23
CA ARG A 309 9.07 -27.52 13.10
C ARG A 309 10.18 -26.49 13.17
N LEU A 310 10.69 -26.13 12.00
CA LEU A 310 11.69 -25.09 11.79
C LEU A 310 11.22 -24.21 10.64
N ARG A 311 11.34 -22.90 10.81
CA ARG A 311 11.16 -21.90 9.77
C ARG A 311 12.37 -20.98 9.77
N TYR A 312 12.83 -20.66 8.57
CA TYR A 312 13.87 -19.68 8.30
C TYR A 312 13.33 -18.67 7.30
N GLU A 313 13.51 -17.39 7.56
CA GLU A 313 13.20 -16.32 6.63
C GLU A 313 14.34 -15.32 6.60
N ALA A 314 14.73 -14.87 5.42
CA ALA A 314 15.78 -13.88 5.29
C ALA A 314 15.52 -12.96 4.09
N GLU A 315 15.90 -11.70 4.25
CA GLU A 315 15.96 -10.75 3.15
C GLU A 315 17.32 -10.06 3.13
N VAL A 316 17.82 -9.80 1.93
CA VAL A 316 19.01 -8.98 1.71
C VAL A 316 18.69 -8.02 0.57
N LYS A 317 18.56 -6.75 0.89
CA LYS A 317 18.36 -5.67 -0.07
C LYS A 317 19.59 -4.77 -0.11
N ARG A 318 20.09 -4.47 -1.32
CA ARG A 318 21.18 -3.53 -1.57
C ARG A 318 20.73 -2.56 -2.65
N ASP A 319 20.84 -1.28 -2.35
CA ASP A 319 20.62 -0.19 -3.28
C ASP A 319 21.94 0.58 -3.40
N GLN A 320 22.40 0.84 -4.61
CA GLN A 320 23.62 1.58 -4.90
C GLN A 320 23.28 2.75 -5.80
N ARG A 321 23.70 3.95 -5.40
CA ARG A 321 23.62 5.13 -6.26
C ARG A 321 24.99 5.37 -6.90
N LEU A 322 25.05 5.27 -8.23
CA LEU A 322 26.31 5.33 -8.98
C LEU A 322 26.93 6.74 -9.01
N ALA A 323 26.12 7.79 -8.77
CA ALA A 323 26.55 9.18 -8.85
C ALA A 323 27.46 9.62 -7.68
N ASP A 324 27.22 9.10 -6.48
CA ASP A 324 27.92 9.48 -5.24
C ASP A 324 28.48 8.27 -4.47
N SER A 325 28.42 7.07 -5.07
CA SER A 325 28.82 5.79 -4.45
C SER A 325 28.14 5.53 -3.10
N THR A 326 26.98 6.16 -2.84
CA THR A 326 26.22 5.88 -1.63
C THR A 326 25.57 4.50 -1.74
N ASP A 327 25.86 3.67 -0.76
CA ASP A 327 25.33 2.32 -0.62
C ASP A 327 24.33 2.29 0.53
N ALA A 328 23.10 1.90 0.24
CA ALA A 328 22.04 1.71 1.22
C ALA A 328 21.51 0.28 1.14
N GLY A 329 20.75 -0.12 2.14
CA GLY A 329 20.16 -1.45 2.17
C GLY A 329 19.83 -1.92 3.57
N PHE A 330 19.16 -3.06 3.62
CA PHE A 330 18.88 -3.76 4.85
C PHE A 330 19.04 -5.25 4.61
N ARG A 331 19.33 -5.99 5.68
CA ARG A 331 19.17 -7.43 5.68
C ARG A 331 18.62 -7.89 7.01
N PHE A 332 17.94 -9.02 7.00
CA PHE A 332 17.56 -9.70 8.22
C PHE A 332 17.61 -11.20 8.06
N GLU A 333 17.74 -11.88 9.19
CA GLU A 333 17.56 -13.32 9.32
C GLU A 333 16.60 -13.59 10.47
N ASP A 334 15.61 -14.45 10.25
CA ASP A 334 14.56 -14.80 11.19
C ASP A 334 14.45 -16.33 11.28
N TRP A 335 14.80 -16.86 12.45
CA TRP A 335 14.72 -18.28 12.77
C TRP A 335 13.57 -18.53 13.73
N THR A 336 12.70 -19.48 13.40
CA THR A 336 11.64 -19.94 14.29
C THR A 336 11.73 -21.45 14.46
N ALA A 337 12.03 -21.91 15.67
CA ALA A 337 12.05 -23.32 16.02
C ALA A 337 10.90 -23.61 16.99
N GLY A 338 10.24 -24.75 16.84
CA GLY A 338 9.15 -25.11 17.74
C GLY A 338 8.75 -26.56 17.68
N VAL A 339 7.84 -26.93 18.57
CA VAL A 339 7.24 -28.26 18.62
C VAL A 339 5.75 -28.12 18.90
N ALA A 340 4.96 -28.96 18.24
CA ALA A 340 3.56 -29.14 18.60
C ALA A 340 3.33 -30.55 19.15
N LEU A 341 2.49 -30.66 20.18
CA LEU A 341 2.03 -31.91 20.78
C LEU A 341 0.55 -32.08 20.49
N GLN A 342 0.21 -33.20 19.86
CA GLN A 342 -1.16 -33.64 19.63
C GLN A 342 -1.68 -34.40 20.86
N VAL A 343 -2.60 -33.78 21.59
CA VAL A 343 -3.26 -34.35 22.78
C VAL A 343 -4.61 -34.95 22.42
N GLY A 344 -4.65 -36.26 22.21
CA GLY A 344 -5.84 -36.92 21.65
C GLY A 344 -6.14 -36.46 20.22
N GLY A 345 -7.37 -36.66 19.76
CA GLY A 345 -7.82 -36.23 18.43
C GLY A 345 -7.99 -34.70 18.25
N PRO A 346 -8.63 -33.99 19.20
CA PRO A 346 -9.03 -32.61 18.94
C PRO A 346 -8.03 -31.54 19.44
N LEU A 347 -7.21 -31.83 20.46
CA LEU A 347 -6.38 -30.83 21.12
C LEU A 347 -4.93 -30.84 20.62
N GLN A 348 -4.39 -29.68 20.30
CA GLN A 348 -3.00 -29.48 19.93
C GLN A 348 -2.41 -28.34 20.77
N ILE A 349 -1.28 -28.60 21.41
CA ILE A 349 -0.50 -27.62 22.18
C ILE A 349 0.78 -27.34 21.39
N SER A 350 1.27 -26.11 21.38
CA SER A 350 2.49 -25.80 20.64
C SER A 350 3.33 -24.72 21.32
N LEU A 351 4.64 -24.84 21.18
CA LEU A 351 5.65 -23.90 21.67
C LEU A 351 6.57 -23.54 20.50
N GLU A 352 6.83 -22.25 20.28
CA GLU A 352 7.80 -21.77 19.29
C GLU A 352 8.69 -20.68 19.90
N ARG A 353 9.98 -20.73 19.61
CA ARG A 353 10.93 -19.65 19.86
C ARG A 353 11.33 -19.02 18.54
N ASN A 354 11.29 -17.69 18.49
CA ASN A 354 11.68 -16.86 17.36
C ASN A 354 12.94 -16.05 17.72
N LEU A 355 13.89 -15.96 16.80
CA LEU A 355 15.07 -15.12 16.89
C LEU A 355 15.23 -14.37 15.57
N ARG A 356 15.39 -13.07 15.62
CA ARG A 356 15.58 -12.22 14.43
C ARG A 356 16.71 -11.23 14.63
N GLU A 357 17.58 -11.16 13.64
CA GLU A 357 18.64 -10.17 13.54
C GLU A 357 18.35 -9.26 12.36
N ASP A 358 18.34 -7.95 12.57
CA ASP A 358 18.21 -6.94 11.53
C ASP A 358 19.52 -6.14 11.43
N GLN A 359 19.96 -5.87 10.20
CA GLN A 359 21.14 -5.07 9.90
C GLN A 359 20.82 -4.04 8.82
N THR A 360 21.40 -2.86 8.96
CA THR A 360 21.36 -1.80 7.95
C THR A 360 22.70 -1.69 7.27
N ARG A 361 22.68 -1.21 6.03
CA ARG A 361 23.90 -0.98 5.26
C ARG A 361 24.32 0.48 5.39
N GLU A 362 25.54 0.68 5.88
CA GLU A 362 26.30 1.91 5.70
C GLU A 362 27.29 1.68 4.54
N PRO A 363 27.91 2.73 3.96
CA PRO A 363 28.79 2.56 2.81
C PRO A 363 29.77 1.39 2.97
N GLY A 364 29.59 0.35 2.14
CA GLY A 364 30.43 -0.86 2.13
C GLY A 364 30.24 -1.88 3.28
N THR A 365 29.52 -1.59 4.37
CA THR A 365 29.48 -2.48 5.56
C THR A 365 28.07 -2.71 6.12
N TRP A 366 27.85 -3.87 6.76
CA TRP A 366 26.60 -4.20 7.44
C TRP A 366 26.73 -3.93 8.93
N GLN A 367 25.89 -3.05 9.46
CA GLN A 367 25.85 -2.72 10.88
C GLN A 367 24.62 -3.34 11.54
N PRO A 368 24.76 -3.94 12.74
CA PRO A 368 23.63 -4.40 13.54
C PRO A 368 22.64 -3.26 13.78
N SER A 369 21.37 -3.46 13.43
CA SER A 369 20.29 -2.48 13.64
C SER A 369 19.41 -2.87 14.82
N SER A 370 19.00 -4.14 14.90
CA SER A 370 18.25 -4.65 16.04
C SER A 370 18.31 -6.16 16.18
N HIS A 371 18.17 -6.63 17.42
CA HIS A 371 17.96 -8.03 17.77
C HIS A 371 16.54 -8.19 18.33
N ALA A 372 15.85 -9.27 17.97
CA ALA A 372 14.56 -9.60 18.55
C ALA A 372 14.45 -11.08 18.89
N GLU A 373 13.87 -11.35 20.06
CA GLU A 373 13.53 -12.69 20.48
C GLU A 373 12.06 -12.78 20.87
N GLY A 374 11.44 -13.91 20.59
CA GLY A 374 10.04 -14.14 20.90
C GLY A 374 9.77 -15.58 21.32
N LEU A 375 8.78 -15.73 22.19
CA LEU A 375 8.25 -17.01 22.62
C LEU A 375 6.74 -17.02 22.38
N ARG A 376 6.28 -18.02 21.63
CA ARG A 376 4.88 -18.20 21.27
C ARG A 376 4.35 -19.50 21.83
N TYR A 377 3.22 -19.40 22.53
CA TYR A 377 2.41 -20.52 23.00
C TYR A 377 1.15 -20.60 22.15
N GLY A 378 0.77 -21.81 21.77
CA GLY A 378 -0.44 -22.08 21.00
C GLY A 378 -1.25 -23.20 21.60
N LEU A 379 -2.55 -22.99 21.71
CA LEU A 379 -3.54 -24.01 22.05
C LEU A 379 -4.58 -24.04 20.93
N THR A 380 -4.87 -25.21 20.39
CA THR A 380 -5.86 -25.37 19.33
C THR A 380 -6.72 -26.58 19.63
N LEU A 381 -8.03 -26.36 19.76
CA LEU A 381 -9.03 -27.41 19.89
C LEU A 381 -9.85 -27.43 18.60
N ARG A 382 -9.82 -28.56 17.88
CA ARG A 382 -10.52 -28.74 16.61
C ARG A 382 -11.69 -29.68 16.79
N ARG A 383 -12.89 -29.22 16.44
CA ARG A 383 -14.12 -30.02 16.31
C ARG A 383 -14.35 -30.91 17.53
N TRP A 384 -14.17 -30.37 18.73
CA TRP A 384 -14.55 -31.08 19.93
C TRP A 384 -16.05 -30.89 20.13
N HIS A 385 -16.84 -31.89 19.73
CA HIS A 385 -18.27 -31.73 19.51
C HIS A 385 -18.53 -30.60 18.50
N GLN A 386 -19.20 -29.53 18.91
CA GLN A 386 -19.47 -28.36 18.06
C GLN A 386 -18.60 -27.15 18.42
N LEU A 387 -17.50 -27.36 19.15
CA LEU A 387 -16.58 -26.33 19.62
C LEU A 387 -15.26 -26.35 18.83
N GLU A 388 -14.82 -25.17 18.41
CA GLU A 388 -13.48 -24.89 17.95
C GLU A 388 -12.89 -23.75 18.76
N MET A 389 -11.64 -23.91 19.21
CA MET A 389 -10.94 -22.91 20.02
C MET A 389 -9.52 -22.74 19.51
N ARG A 390 -9.03 -21.50 19.48
CA ARG A 390 -7.62 -21.18 19.27
C ARG A 390 -7.20 -20.12 20.27
N LEU A 391 -6.07 -20.34 20.93
CA LEU A 391 -5.41 -19.36 21.77
C LEU A 391 -3.96 -19.26 21.31
N HIS A 392 -3.50 -18.04 21.07
CA HIS A 392 -2.12 -17.72 20.75
C HIS A 392 -1.63 -16.65 21.71
N VAL A 393 -0.55 -16.95 22.44
CA VAL A 393 0.11 -15.99 23.32
C VAL A 393 1.54 -15.79 22.81
N LEU A 394 1.93 -14.55 22.56
CA LEU A 394 3.26 -14.16 22.13
C LEU A 394 3.85 -13.20 23.15
N ASN A 395 5.07 -13.47 23.58
CA ASN A 395 5.91 -12.50 24.28
C ASN A 395 7.16 -12.26 23.42
N ARG A 396 7.39 -11.02 23.00
CA ARG A 396 8.51 -10.63 22.15
C ARG A 396 9.24 -9.43 22.74
N GLN A 397 10.56 -9.47 22.71
CA GLN A 397 11.42 -8.34 23.03
C GLN A 397 12.25 -7.99 21.80
N ARG A 398 12.40 -6.69 21.53
CA ARG A 398 13.30 -6.16 20.50
C ARG A 398 14.21 -5.10 21.10
N THR A 399 15.50 -5.25 20.87
CA THR A 399 16.54 -4.31 21.27
C THR A 399 17.16 -3.66 20.03
N TYR A 400 17.36 -2.34 20.06
CA TYR A 400 17.97 -1.60 18.96
C TYR A 400 19.40 -1.20 19.31
N SER A 401 20.28 -1.22 18.31
CA SER A 401 21.63 -0.70 18.44
C SER A 401 21.60 0.82 18.58
N GLY A 402 22.46 1.38 19.45
CA GLY A 402 22.68 2.82 19.59
C GLY A 402 21.73 3.55 20.55
N ASP A 403 20.43 3.23 20.57
CA ASP A 403 19.45 3.91 21.43
C ASP A 403 18.54 2.92 22.18
N PRO A 404 18.81 2.64 23.46
CA PRO A 404 17.98 1.78 24.30
C PRO A 404 16.54 2.28 24.50
N ALA A 405 16.26 3.57 24.34
CA ALA A 405 14.90 4.12 24.45
C ALA A 405 13.99 3.62 23.32
N ARG A 406 14.57 3.12 22.22
CA ARG A 406 13.84 2.49 21.11
C ARG A 406 13.47 1.04 21.38
N ASN A 407 13.99 0.42 22.44
CA ASN A 407 13.66 -0.97 22.78
C ASN A 407 12.15 -1.15 22.97
N ARG A 408 11.62 -2.28 22.51
CA ARG A 408 10.18 -2.56 22.57
C ARG A 408 9.94 -3.94 23.15
N ARG A 409 8.86 -4.05 23.93
CA ARG A 409 8.30 -5.31 24.40
C ARG A 409 6.87 -5.42 23.92
N THR A 410 6.54 -6.57 23.34
CA THR A 410 5.21 -6.85 22.80
C THR A 410 4.69 -8.11 23.47
N ARG A 411 3.54 -7.99 24.16
CA ARG A 411 2.77 -9.13 24.62
C ARG A 411 1.45 -9.13 23.87
N LEU A 412 1.15 -10.23 23.18
CA LEU A 412 -0.07 -10.40 22.42
C LEU A 412 -0.77 -11.67 22.90
N ALA A 413 -2.06 -11.58 23.15
CA ALA A 413 -2.95 -12.72 23.32
C ALA A 413 -4.09 -12.61 22.29
N ASP A 414 -4.24 -13.61 21.44
CA ASP A 414 -5.34 -13.74 20.49
C ASP A 414 -6.11 -15.03 20.81
N PHE A 415 -7.39 -14.87 21.13
CA PHE A 415 -8.31 -15.94 21.49
C PHE A 415 -9.49 -15.93 20.53
N VAL A 416 -9.75 -17.07 19.90
CA VAL A 416 -10.89 -17.28 19.01
C VAL A 416 -11.65 -18.51 19.47
N LEU A 417 -12.95 -18.34 19.68
CA LEU A 417 -13.90 -19.41 20.01
C LEU A 417 -15.02 -19.42 18.99
N SER A 418 -15.28 -20.58 18.40
CA SER A 418 -16.43 -20.80 17.52
C SER A 418 -17.25 -21.96 18.07
N PHE A 419 -18.54 -21.73 18.26
CA PHE A 419 -19.50 -22.74 18.71
C PHE A 419 -20.67 -22.82 17.73
N THR A 420 -20.92 -24.01 17.17
CA THR A 420 -21.90 -24.18 16.08
C THR A 420 -22.78 -25.43 16.29
N PRO A 421 -23.64 -25.45 17.32
CA PRO A 421 -24.50 -26.59 17.62
C PRO A 421 -25.63 -26.77 16.57
N LEU A 422 -26.38 -27.88 16.72
CA LEU A 422 -27.65 -28.11 16.02
C LEU A 422 -27.60 -27.90 14.49
N GLN A 423 -26.60 -28.46 13.80
CA GLN A 423 -26.43 -28.32 12.34
C GLN A 423 -26.40 -26.86 11.84
N ARG A 424 -25.82 -25.94 12.63
CA ARG A 424 -25.70 -24.49 12.34
C ARG A 424 -26.98 -23.67 12.54
N ALA A 425 -28.00 -24.21 13.20
CA ALA A 425 -29.15 -23.43 13.67
C ALA A 425 -28.79 -22.40 14.77
N PHE A 426 -27.57 -22.44 15.29
CA PHE A 426 -27.01 -21.39 16.12
C PHE A 426 -25.51 -21.31 15.87
N THR A 427 -24.97 -20.09 15.73
CA THR A 427 -23.53 -19.87 15.57
C THR A 427 -23.07 -18.73 16.47
N ALA A 428 -22.18 -19.03 17.42
CA ALA A 428 -21.51 -18.03 18.23
C ALA A 428 -20.03 -17.96 17.88
N ASN A 429 -19.52 -16.76 17.61
CA ASN A 429 -18.10 -16.49 17.38
C ASN A 429 -17.62 -15.41 18.34
N VAL A 430 -16.65 -15.74 19.16
CA VAL A 430 -15.98 -14.81 20.08
C VAL A 430 -14.55 -14.66 19.63
N ARG A 431 -14.10 -13.42 19.43
CA ARG A 431 -12.68 -13.12 19.24
C ARG A 431 -12.27 -12.05 20.25
N PHE A 432 -11.23 -12.36 21.02
CA PHE A 432 -10.62 -11.45 21.96
C PHE A 432 -9.14 -11.30 21.64
N GLN A 433 -8.70 -10.07 21.42
CA GLN A 433 -7.32 -9.74 21.11
C GLN A 433 -6.82 -8.68 22.09
N MET A 434 -5.78 -9.01 22.84
CA MET A 434 -5.11 -8.11 23.76
C MET A 434 -3.67 -7.92 23.30
N SER A 435 -3.25 -6.69 23.07
CA SER A 435 -1.89 -6.36 22.67
C SER A 435 -1.34 -5.23 23.55
N THR A 436 -0.26 -5.50 24.26
CA THR A 436 0.53 -4.45 24.93
C THR A 436 1.57 -3.89 23.97
N GLU A 437 1.34 -3.92 22.66
CA GLU A 437 2.24 -3.27 21.73
C GLU A 437 2.36 -1.82 22.19
N GLN A 438 3.54 -1.48 22.72
CA GLN A 438 3.91 -0.12 23.06
C GLN A 438 4.14 0.62 21.75
N ILE A 439 3.05 0.80 21.01
CA ILE A 439 2.94 1.81 19.99
C ILE A 439 2.99 3.09 20.81
N SER A 440 3.99 3.92 20.56
CA SER A 440 3.91 5.28 21.08
C SER A 440 2.54 5.81 20.63
N ARG A 441 1.74 6.40 21.52
CA ARG A 441 0.57 7.18 21.12
C ARG A 441 1.04 8.02 19.97
N THR A 442 0.45 7.78 18.81
CA THR A 442 0.94 8.43 17.62
C THR A 442 -0.05 9.49 17.27
N GLU A 443 0.42 10.73 17.26
CA GLU A 443 -0.41 11.80 16.79
C GLU A 443 -0.53 11.63 15.28
N GLN A 444 -1.76 11.48 14.83
CA GLN A 444 -2.10 11.42 13.43
C GLN A 444 -2.04 12.83 12.87
N ILE A 445 -0.92 13.14 12.23
CA ILE A 445 -0.71 14.43 11.61
C ILE A 445 -0.84 14.23 10.11
N TYR A 446 -1.82 14.92 9.54
CA TYR A 446 -2.09 14.91 8.12
C TYR A 446 -1.19 15.95 7.46
N PHE A 447 -0.22 15.48 6.70
CA PHE A 447 0.64 16.33 5.90
C PHE A 447 -0.01 16.50 4.54
N LYS A 448 -0.32 17.74 4.17
CA LYS A 448 -0.71 18.02 2.79
C LYS A 448 0.48 17.71 1.89
N VAL A 449 0.28 16.82 0.94
CA VAL A 449 1.21 16.48 -0.13
C VAL A 449 0.72 17.08 -1.44
N GLU A 450 1.53 16.94 -2.47
CA GLU A 450 1.11 17.29 -3.83
C GLU A 450 -0.13 16.49 -4.23
N ASP A 451 -0.99 17.13 -5.02
CA ASP A 451 -2.34 16.65 -5.29
C ASP A 451 -2.37 15.23 -5.88
N GLY A 452 -3.32 14.41 -5.41
CA GLY A 452 -3.46 13.01 -5.82
C GLY A 452 -2.38 12.05 -5.30
N ARG A 453 -1.48 12.48 -4.40
CA ARG A 453 -0.47 11.61 -3.74
C ARG A 453 -0.79 11.27 -2.29
N GLY A 454 -1.80 11.92 -1.72
CA GLY A 454 -2.32 11.60 -0.42
C GLY A 454 -3.18 10.33 -0.46
N MET A 455 -3.53 9.86 0.72
CA MET A 455 -4.58 8.83 0.87
C MET A 455 -5.76 9.37 1.67
N TYR A 456 -5.80 10.69 1.88
CA TYR A 456 -6.79 11.36 2.70
C TYR A 456 -7.14 12.72 2.09
N ARG A 457 -8.42 13.09 2.19
CA ARG A 457 -8.99 14.40 1.88
C ARG A 457 -9.51 15.01 3.17
N TYR A 458 -9.39 16.32 3.37
CA TYR A 458 -10.05 16.97 4.50
C TYR A 458 -11.54 17.14 4.19
N ASP A 459 -12.41 16.58 5.02
CA ASP A 459 -13.86 16.75 4.93
C ASP A 459 -14.30 17.93 5.83
N PRO A 460 -14.77 19.05 5.24
CA PRO A 460 -15.10 20.25 5.99
C PRO A 460 -16.42 20.14 6.77
N ASP A 461 -17.33 19.26 6.37
CA ASP A 461 -18.63 19.06 7.04
C ASP A 461 -18.45 18.23 8.32
N LEU A 462 -17.62 17.18 8.22
CA LEU A 462 -17.27 16.30 9.34
C LEU A 462 -16.11 16.85 10.20
N ARG A 463 -15.40 17.87 9.68
CA ARG A 463 -14.17 18.45 10.25
C ARG A 463 -13.06 17.43 10.50
N GLU A 464 -12.99 16.37 9.70
CA GLU A 464 -12.01 15.29 9.83
C GLU A 464 -11.34 14.96 8.50
N TYR A 465 -10.20 14.27 8.52
CA TYR A 465 -9.55 13.79 7.31
C TYR A 465 -10.09 12.40 6.96
N VAL A 466 -10.81 12.31 5.85
CA VAL A 466 -11.41 11.06 5.36
C VAL A 466 -10.51 10.39 4.34
N PRO A 467 -10.40 9.06 4.33
CA PRO A 467 -9.63 8.36 3.32
C PRO A 467 -10.12 8.69 1.90
N ASP A 468 -9.20 9.09 1.04
CA ASP A 468 -9.45 9.40 -0.36
C ASP A 468 -8.24 8.97 -1.18
N VAL A 469 -8.45 8.06 -2.12
CA VAL A 469 -7.39 7.45 -2.95
C VAL A 469 -6.74 8.48 -3.89
N PHE A 470 -7.41 9.60 -4.13
CA PHE A 470 -6.90 10.77 -4.84
C PHE A 470 -6.71 11.98 -3.92
N GLY A 471 -6.79 11.78 -2.59
CA GLY A 471 -6.69 12.86 -1.63
C GLY A 471 -5.32 13.52 -1.61
N ASP A 472 -5.25 14.71 -1.04
CA ASP A 472 -4.04 15.53 -1.03
C ASP A 472 -3.29 15.47 0.30
N TYR A 473 -3.71 14.61 1.23
CA TYR A 473 -3.09 14.45 2.54
C TYR A 473 -2.54 13.05 2.73
N ILE A 474 -1.30 12.95 3.20
CA ILE A 474 -0.77 11.71 3.77
C ILE A 474 -0.88 11.77 5.28
N LEU A 475 -1.36 10.68 5.86
CA LEU A 475 -1.27 10.48 7.28
C LEU A 475 0.18 10.13 7.65
N ARG A 476 0.78 10.92 8.54
CA ARG A 476 2.00 10.56 9.25
C ARG A 476 1.68 10.40 10.71
N THR A 477 2.40 9.48 11.32
CA THR A 477 2.11 8.93 12.62
C THR A 477 3.33 9.25 13.47
N LEU A 478 3.30 10.37 14.21
CA LEU A 478 4.43 10.82 15.03
C LEU A 478 4.31 10.28 16.45
N ALA A 479 5.35 9.63 16.94
CA ALA A 479 5.41 9.09 18.30
C ALA A 479 5.41 10.22 19.35
N THR A 480 4.36 10.31 20.18
CA THR A 480 4.21 11.30 21.26
C THR A 480 5.01 10.96 22.52
N GLY A 481 5.66 9.79 22.58
CA GLY A 481 6.40 9.34 23.77
C GLY A 481 5.54 8.74 24.90
N GLU A 482 4.20 8.84 24.83
CA GLU A 482 3.27 8.12 25.71
C GLU A 482 2.95 6.73 25.12
N PHE A 483 2.58 5.75 25.95
CA PHE A 483 2.31 4.38 25.49
C PHE A 483 0.95 3.88 26.01
N GLU A 484 0.10 3.35 25.14
CA GLU A 484 -1.19 2.76 25.51
C GLU A 484 -1.27 1.29 25.10
N SER A 485 -1.99 0.49 25.88
CA SER A 485 -2.30 -0.91 25.51
C SER A 485 -3.57 -0.93 24.66
N VAL A 486 -3.58 -1.72 23.59
CA VAL A 486 -4.75 -1.88 22.71
C VAL A 486 -5.45 -3.18 23.06
N ASN A 487 -6.73 -3.08 23.44
CA ASN A 487 -7.58 -4.21 23.76
C ASN A 487 -8.80 -4.20 22.83
N ASP A 488 -8.88 -5.16 21.92
CA ASP A 488 -10.00 -5.31 20.99
C ASP A 488 -10.80 -6.58 21.34
N ALA A 489 -12.10 -6.42 21.54
CA ALA A 489 -13.03 -7.53 21.74
C ALA A 489 -14.13 -7.44 20.69
N LEU A 490 -14.30 -8.52 19.92
CA LEU A 490 -15.33 -8.60 18.88
C LEU A 490 -16.19 -9.85 19.13
N LEU A 491 -17.47 -9.62 19.34
CA LEU A 491 -18.46 -10.64 19.64
C LEU A 491 -19.52 -10.63 18.54
N ASN A 492 -19.64 -11.74 17.81
CA ASN A 492 -20.67 -11.92 16.79
C ASN A 492 -21.48 -13.17 17.11
N TRP A 493 -22.81 -13.05 17.15
CA TRP A 493 -23.71 -14.20 17.21
C TRP A 493 -24.77 -14.06 16.13
N ASN A 494 -25.12 -15.19 15.52
CA ASN A 494 -26.30 -15.33 14.66
C ASN A 494 -27.12 -16.49 15.20
N ALA A 495 -28.40 -16.24 15.45
CA ALA A 495 -29.40 -17.24 15.79
C ALA A 495 -30.12 -17.68 14.52
#